data_AF-A0A924HD49-F1
#
_entry.id   AF-A0A924HD49-F1
#
_cell.length_a   1.000
_cell.length_b   1.000
_cell.length_c   1.000
_cell.angle_alpha   90.00
_cell.angle_beta   90.00
_cell.angle_gamma   90.00
#
_symmetry.space_group_name_H-M   'P 1'
#
loop_
_entity.id
_entity.type
_entity.pdbx_description
1 polymer ?
#
loop_
_entity_poly.entity_id
_entity_poly.type
_entity_poly.pdbx_seq_one_letter_code
_entity_poly.pdbx_strand_id
1 'polypeptide(L)'
;MSNTLDTLVDTLVIHHEIDQLNAAYAAALDEKRFDDWPLFFVEDGHYKVQARENFDRGLPLALMALESQGMMKDRVYGVTQTIYHAPYYMRHVVSP
;
A
#
# COMPACT_ATOMS: atom_id res chain seq x y z
N MET A 1 20.99 -17.74 -27.49
CA MET A 1 19.62 -17.32 -27.83
C MET A 1 18.56 -17.86 -26.86
N SER A 2 18.80 -18.96 -26.12
CA SER A 2 17.89 -19.44 -25.05
C SER A 2 17.71 -18.43 -23.90
N ASN A 3 18.78 -17.78 -23.46
CA ASN A 3 18.80 -17.01 -22.21
C ASN A 3 17.95 -15.72 -22.21
N THR A 4 17.68 -15.12 -23.37
CA THR A 4 16.99 -13.81 -23.46
C THR A 4 15.47 -13.95 -23.41
N LEU A 5 14.93 -15.01 -24.02
CA LEU A 5 13.50 -15.26 -23.98
C LEU A 5 13.06 -15.63 -22.56
N ASP A 6 13.86 -16.46 -21.88
CA ASP A 6 13.62 -16.85 -20.48
C ASP A 6 13.59 -15.61 -19.56
N THR A 7 14.58 -14.71 -19.68
CA THR A 7 14.60 -13.45 -18.89
C THR A 7 13.42 -12.53 -19.20
N LEU A 8 12.96 -12.45 -20.45
CA LEU A 8 11.79 -11.64 -20.80
C LEU A 8 10.50 -12.21 -20.21
N VAL A 9 10.34 -13.54 -20.24
CA VAL A 9 9.22 -14.23 -19.61
C VAL A 9 9.24 -13.99 -18.10
N ASP A 10 10.39 -14.16 -17.44
CA ASP A 10 10.53 -13.90 -16.01
C ASP A 10 10.13 -12.46 -15.65
N THR A 11 10.56 -11.48 -16.46
CA THR A 11 10.21 -10.06 -16.27
C THR A 11 8.71 -9.84 -16.36
N LEU A 12 8.04 -10.45 -17.34
CA LEU A 12 6.58 -10.35 -17.49
C LEU A 12 5.83 -11.01 -16.32
N VAL A 13 6.32 -12.15 -15.83
CA VAL A 13 5.75 -12.84 -14.67
C VAL A 13 5.85 -11.95 -13.43
N ILE A 14 7.03 -11.41 -13.13
CA ILE A 14 7.22 -10.51 -11.98
C ILE A 14 6.33 -9.27 -12.08
N HIS A 15 6.24 -8.66 -13.28
CA HIS A 15 5.35 -7.52 -13.49
C HIS A 15 3.89 -7.88 -13.18
N HIS A 16 3.42 -9.04 -13.68
CA HIS A 16 2.08 -9.51 -13.39
C HIS A 16 1.84 -9.77 -11.90
N GLU A 17 2.80 -10.36 -11.20
CA GLU A 17 2.71 -10.59 -9.75
C GLU A 17 2.60 -9.28 -8.96
N ILE A 18 3.36 -8.25 -9.36
CA ILE A 18 3.28 -6.91 -8.76
C ILE A 18 1.92 -6.26 -9.01
N ASP A 19 1.40 -6.35 -10.24
CA ASP A 19 0.06 -5.82 -10.57
C ASP A 19 -1.03 -6.48 -9.74
N GLN A 20 -0.95 -7.82 -9.60
CA GLN A 20 -1.90 -8.60 -8.79
C GLN A 20 -1.82 -8.23 -7.31
N LEU A 21 -0.61 -8.05 -6.77
CA LEU A 21 -0.40 -7.59 -5.39
C LEU A 21 -1.04 -6.22 -5.17
N ASN A 22 -0.77 -5.24 -6.05
CA ASN A 22 -1.32 -3.89 -5.95
C ASN A 22 -2.85 -3.87 -6.10
N ALA A 23 -3.40 -4.71 -6.99
CA ALA A 23 -4.84 -4.85 -7.16
C ALA A 23 -5.53 -5.42 -5.91
N ALA A 24 -4.93 -6.46 -5.30
CA ALA A 24 -5.44 -7.06 -4.06
C ALA A 24 -5.37 -6.08 -2.88
N TYR A 25 -4.26 -5.35 -2.75
CA TYR A 25 -4.08 -4.27 -1.78
C TYR A 25 -5.17 -3.20 -1.91
N ALA A 26 -5.42 -2.72 -3.13
CA ALA A 26 -6.41 -1.71 -3.43
C ALA A 26 -7.83 -2.20 -3.11
N ALA A 27 -8.16 -3.44 -3.49
CA ALA A 27 -9.45 -4.05 -3.21
C ALA A 27 -9.73 -4.18 -1.70
N ALA A 28 -8.73 -4.54 -0.89
CA ALA A 28 -8.89 -4.60 0.57
C ALA A 28 -9.31 -3.24 1.17
N LEU A 29 -8.74 -2.14 0.67
CA LEU A 29 -9.10 -0.79 1.10
C LEU A 29 -10.49 -0.36 0.60
N ASP A 30 -10.79 -0.59 -0.68
CA ASP A 30 -12.08 -0.23 -1.29
C ASP A 30 -13.26 -0.95 -0.61
N GLU A 31 -13.07 -2.23 -0.28
CA GLU A 31 -14.07 -3.10 0.36
C GLU A 31 -14.11 -2.95 1.88
N LYS A 32 -13.30 -2.04 2.45
CA LYS A 32 -13.20 -1.78 3.90
C LYS A 32 -12.75 -2.99 4.72
N ARG A 33 -12.04 -3.94 4.10
CA ARG A 33 -11.34 -5.03 4.80
C ARG A 33 -10.02 -4.52 5.38
N PHE A 34 -10.11 -3.53 6.26
CA PHE A 34 -8.94 -2.80 6.76
C PHE A 34 -7.98 -3.70 7.55
N ASP A 35 -8.47 -4.76 8.20
CA ASP A 35 -7.63 -5.70 8.94
C ASP A 35 -6.71 -6.52 8.02
N ASP A 36 -7.08 -6.69 6.74
CA ASP A 36 -6.25 -7.37 5.74
C ASP A 36 -5.09 -6.48 5.27
N TRP A 37 -5.27 -5.16 5.29
CA TRP A 37 -4.33 -4.19 4.71
C TRP A 37 -2.90 -4.28 5.28
N PRO A 38 -2.68 -4.39 6.61
CA PRO A 38 -1.34 -4.57 7.16
C PRO A 38 -0.63 -5.84 6.69
N LEU A 39 -1.36 -6.87 6.24
CA LEU A 39 -0.79 -8.15 5.83
C LEU A 39 -0.09 -8.11 4.46
N PHE A 40 -0.28 -7.03 3.69
CA PHE A 40 0.46 -6.78 2.45
C PHE A 40 1.89 -6.27 2.71
N PHE A 41 2.25 -6.02 3.97
CA PHE A 41 3.57 -5.54 4.37
C PHE A 41 4.31 -6.58 5.21
N VAL A 42 5.64 -6.56 5.10
CA VAL A 42 6.53 -7.27 6.02
C VAL A 42 6.42 -6.68 7.43
N GLU A 43 6.85 -7.44 8.45
CA GLU A 43 6.69 -7.06 9.86
C GLU A 43 7.34 -5.71 10.20
N ASP A 44 8.54 -5.47 9.66
CA ASP A 44 9.34 -4.24 9.76
C ASP A 44 9.08 -3.26 8.59
N GLY A 45 7.96 -3.41 7.89
CA GLY A 45 7.59 -2.57 6.77
C GLY A 45 7.29 -1.14 7.20
N HIS A 46 7.76 -0.17 6.40
CA HIS A 46 7.52 1.26 6.64
C HIS A 46 6.48 1.81 5.66
N TYR A 47 5.45 2.49 6.17
CA TYR A 47 4.44 3.18 5.37
C TYR A 47 4.48 4.69 5.64
N LYS A 48 4.82 5.46 4.60
CA LYS A 48 4.97 6.92 4.71
C LYS A 48 4.16 7.64 3.64
N VAL A 49 3.28 8.55 4.08
CA VAL A 49 2.58 9.51 3.22
C VAL A 49 3.09 10.90 3.59
N GLN A 50 3.93 11.45 2.73
CA GLN A 50 4.59 12.74 2.95
C GLN A 50 4.16 13.75 1.89
N ALA A 51 3.93 15.00 2.32
CA ALA A 51 3.70 16.11 1.39
C ALA A 51 4.92 16.31 0.48
N ARG A 52 4.68 16.48 -0.82
CA ARG A 52 5.74 16.69 -1.83
C ARG A 52 6.69 17.82 -1.44
N GLU A 53 6.16 18.96 -0.99
CA GLU A 53 6.97 20.10 -0.55
C GLU A 53 7.95 19.73 0.59
N ASN A 54 7.49 18.94 1.56
CA ASN A 54 8.35 18.49 2.67
C ASN A 54 9.43 17.54 2.17
N PHE A 55 9.10 16.62 1.25
CA PHE A 55 10.07 15.72 0.64
C PHE A 55 11.13 16.50 -0.15
N ASP A 56 10.71 17.40 -1.03
CA ASP A 56 11.59 18.20 -1.88
C ASP A 56 12.53 19.10 -1.05
N ARG A 57 12.10 19.52 0.15
CA ARG A 57 12.88 20.32 1.10
C ARG A 57 13.67 19.49 2.12
N GLY A 58 13.62 18.16 2.06
CA GLY A 58 14.28 17.28 3.04
C GLY A 58 13.74 17.38 4.47
N LEU A 59 12.50 17.86 4.64
CA LEU A 59 11.86 17.98 5.95
C LEU A 59 11.26 16.63 6.37
N PRO A 60 11.30 16.26 7.66
CA PRO A 60 10.86 14.93 8.11
C PRO A 60 9.33 14.79 8.20
N LEU A 61 8.60 15.91 8.25
CA LEU A 61 7.17 15.94 8.52
C LEU A 61 6.37 15.18 7.44
N ALA A 62 5.52 14.25 7.89
CA ALA A 62 4.64 13.42 7.06
C ALA A 62 3.22 13.42 7.63
N LEU A 63 2.22 13.23 6.77
CA LEU A 63 0.83 13.03 7.18
C LEU A 63 0.66 11.69 7.90
N MET A 64 1.39 10.68 7.43
CA MET A 64 1.43 9.35 8.02
C MET A 64 2.86 8.82 7.95
N ALA A 65 3.35 8.28 9.06
CA ALA A 65 4.63 7.58 9.14
C ALA A 65 4.44 6.43 10.13
N LEU A 66 4.37 5.20 9.60
CA LEU A 66 4.20 3.97 10.35
C LEU A 66 5.43 3.11 10.12
N GLU A 67 6.13 2.76 11.18
CA GLU A 67 7.46 2.11 11.12
C GLU A 67 7.38 0.59 11.35
N SER A 68 6.18 0.03 11.39
CA SER A 68 5.98 -1.43 11.49
C SER A 68 4.56 -1.83 11.11
N GLN A 69 4.37 -3.12 10.84
CA GLN A 69 3.03 -3.71 10.70
C GLN A 69 2.18 -3.51 11.98
N GLY A 70 2.81 -3.47 13.16
CA GLY A 70 2.12 -3.16 14.43
C GLY A 70 1.47 -1.77 14.40
N MET A 71 2.21 -0.75 13.97
CA MET A 71 1.69 0.61 13.84
C MET A 71 0.58 0.72 12.77
N MET A 72 0.65 -0.11 11.72
CA MET A 72 -0.41 -0.23 10.72
C MET A 72 -1.71 -0.79 11.32
N LYS A 73 -1.62 -1.82 12.15
CA LYS A 73 -2.77 -2.38 12.88
C LYS A 73 -3.39 -1.35 13.84
N ASP A 74 -2.57 -0.62 14.58
CA ASP A 74 -3.04 0.46 15.46
C ASP A 74 -3.79 1.55 14.68
N ARG A 75 -3.29 1.89 13.48
CA ARG A 75 -3.96 2.85 12.59
C ARG A 75 -5.32 2.34 12.11
N VAL A 76 -5.41 1.07 11.72
CA VAL A 76 -6.67 0.42 11.32
C VAL A 76 -7.69 0.48 12.47
N TYR A 77 -7.27 0.12 13.67
CA TYR A 77 -8.11 0.23 14.87
C TYR A 77 -8.60 1.67 15.09
N GLY A 78 -7.71 2.66 14.98
CA GLY A 78 -8.08 4.07 15.10
C GLY A 78 -9.14 4.49 14.07
N VAL A 79 -8.95 4.16 12.79
CA VAL A 79 -9.90 4.55 11.73
C VAL A 79 -11.26 3.89 11.89
N THR A 80 -11.29 2.62 12.28
CA THR A 80 -12.54 1.85 12.40
C THR A 80 -13.34 2.19 13.65
N GLN A 81 -12.68 2.50 14.77
CA GLN A 81 -13.36 2.71 16.05
C GLN A 81 -13.63 4.18 16.40
N THR A 82 -12.87 5.13 15.83
CA THR A 82 -12.88 6.52 16.34
C THR A 82 -13.39 7.57 15.36
N ILE A 83 -13.47 7.25 14.05
CA ILE A 83 -13.81 8.23 13.02
C ILE A 83 -15.25 8.03 12.56
N TYR A 84 -16.18 8.81 13.12
CA TYR A 84 -17.55 8.87 12.63
C TYR A 84 -17.65 9.81 11.43
N HIS A 85 -18.05 9.28 10.28
CA HIS A 85 -18.22 10.04 9.05
C HIS A 85 -19.45 9.55 8.29
N ALA A 86 -20.04 10.42 7.46
CA ALA A 86 -21.09 10.00 6.54
C ALA A 86 -20.56 8.87 5.63
N PRO A 87 -21.37 7.85 5.30
CA PRO A 87 -20.90 6.75 4.44
C PRO A 87 -20.38 7.27 3.11
N TYR A 88 -19.10 7.02 2.83
CA TYR A 88 -18.52 7.19 1.50
C TYR A 88 -17.93 5.87 1.00
N TYR A 89 -17.81 5.80 -0.32
CA TYR A 89 -17.16 4.72 -1.04
C TYR A 89 -15.88 5.26 -1.65
N MET A 90 -14.82 4.46 -1.58
CA MET A 90 -13.53 4.74 -2.20
C MET A 90 -13.33 3.74 -3.33
N ARG A 91 -12.69 4.21 -4.40
CA ARG A 91 -12.29 3.37 -5.52
C ARG A 91 -10.87 3.75 -5.91
N HIS A 92 -9.95 2.82 -5.76
CA HIS A 92 -8.58 2.98 -6.25
C HIS A 92 -8.52 2.64 -7.74
N VAL A 93 -7.81 3.47 -8.49
CA VAL A 93 -7.44 3.19 -9.89
C VAL A 93 -5.93 2.98 -9.90
N VAL A 94 -5.52 1.75 -10.23
CA VAL A 94 -4.11 1.35 -10.31
C VAL A 94 -3.77 1.12 -11.77
N SER A 95 -2.64 1.65 -12.23
CA SER A 95 -2.08 1.35 -13.54
C SER A 95 -0.64 0.84 -13.39
N PRO A 96 -0.16 0.04 -14.35
CA PRO A 96 1.27 -0.13 -14.61
C PRO A 96 1.98 1.21 -14.85
#